data_AF-A0A1Q8Q2A7-F1
#
_entry.id   AF-A0A1Q8Q2A7-F1
#
_cell.length_a   1.000
_cell.length_b   1.000
_cell.length_c   1.000
_cell.angle_alpha   90.00
_cell.angle_beta   90.00
_cell.angle_gamma   90.00
#
_symmetry.space_group_name_H-M   'P 1'
#
loop_
_entity.id
_entity.type
_entity.pdbx_description
1 polymer ?
#
loop_
_entity_poly.entity_id
_entity_poly.type
_entity_poly.pdbx_seq_one_letter_code
_entity_poly.pdbx_strand_id
1 'polypeptide(L)'
;MDPVVSVRPHRTGKPIKNFITEEDLEKVLIEGDDNYNNSLVIDFNGNLHLKRFNDAKHGPYAVRFETFVAGNGYVGSASSLSHTENTYLSLLDGWLSHLKGHDKVYRDYPSSKSKEQLLQEIQIALNDL
;
A
#
# COMPACT_ATOMS: atom_id res chain seq x y z
N MET A 1 -30.74 -8.88 19.42
CA MET A 1 -29.53 -9.04 18.59
C MET A 1 -28.38 -8.55 19.44
N ASP A 2 -27.42 -9.41 19.72
CA ASP A 2 -26.22 -8.98 20.43
C ASP A 2 -25.40 -8.06 19.51
N PRO A 3 -24.82 -6.95 20.02
CA PRO A 3 -23.95 -6.12 19.22
C PRO A 3 -22.75 -6.94 18.75
N VAL A 4 -22.54 -6.97 17.43
CA VAL A 4 -21.35 -7.58 16.84
C VAL A 4 -20.16 -6.67 17.15
N VAL A 5 -19.33 -7.07 18.11
CA VAL A 5 -18.05 -6.41 18.36
C VAL A 5 -17.06 -6.86 17.29
N SER A 6 -16.68 -5.97 16.38
CA SER A 6 -15.60 -6.23 15.41
C SER A 6 -14.28 -5.67 15.91
N VAL A 7 -13.29 -6.53 16.15
CA VAL A 7 -11.90 -6.09 16.40
C VAL A 7 -11.26 -5.75 15.06
N ARG A 8 -10.77 -4.52 14.91
CA ARG A 8 -10.12 -4.05 13.69
C ARG A 8 -8.70 -3.57 14.00
N PRO A 9 -7.68 -4.08 13.32
CA PRO A 9 -6.32 -3.55 13.43
C PRO A 9 -6.30 -2.10 12.94
N HIS A 10 -5.76 -1.20 13.75
CA HIS A 10 -5.61 0.21 13.39
C HIS A 10 -4.29 0.77 13.95
N ARG A 11 -3.89 1.90 13.40
CA ARG A 11 -2.77 2.71 13.89
C ARG A 11 -3.11 3.38 15.23
N THR A 12 -2.20 3.38 16.20
CA THR A 12 -2.40 3.98 17.54
C THR A 12 -1.75 5.35 17.75
N GLY A 13 -0.98 5.85 16.77
CA GLY A 13 -0.28 7.14 16.83
C GLY A 13 0.14 7.61 15.44
N LYS A 14 0.86 8.71 15.29
CA LYS A 14 1.34 9.15 13.96
C LYS A 14 2.29 8.10 13.35
N PRO A 15 2.19 7.78 12.04
CA PRO A 15 3.12 6.83 11.41
C PRO A 15 4.55 7.39 11.45
N ILE A 16 5.54 6.49 11.51
CA ILE A 16 6.96 6.88 11.54
C ILE A 16 7.39 7.42 10.18
N LYS A 17 6.95 6.78 9.11
CA LYS A 17 7.23 7.18 7.72
C LYS A 17 6.03 7.94 7.16
N ASN A 18 6.28 9.17 6.72
CA ASN A 18 5.23 10.04 6.19
C ASN A 18 4.77 9.58 4.79
N PHE A 19 5.73 9.32 3.90
CA PHE A 19 5.48 8.97 2.50
C PHE A 19 6.34 7.79 2.07
N ILE A 20 5.79 7.00 1.15
CA ILE A 20 6.53 6.03 0.35
C ILE A 20 7.15 6.79 -0.82
N THR A 21 8.37 6.46 -1.20
CA THR A 21 9.01 7.01 -2.41
C THR A 21 8.88 6.03 -3.59
N GLU A 22 9.07 6.53 -4.81
CA GLU A 22 9.17 5.65 -5.98
C GLU A 22 10.35 4.68 -5.86
N GLU A 23 11.47 5.14 -5.30
CA GLU A 23 12.64 4.29 -5.01
C GLU A 23 12.31 3.14 -4.04
N ASP A 24 11.50 3.39 -3.00
CA ASP A 24 11.03 2.32 -2.10
C ASP A 24 10.24 1.27 -2.89
N LEU A 25 9.37 1.72 -3.79
CA LEU A 25 8.54 0.87 -4.63
C LEU A 25 9.38 0.02 -5.59
N GLU A 26 10.26 0.66 -6.35
CA GLU A 26 11.14 -0.03 -7.29
C GLU A 26 12.01 -1.06 -6.57
N LYS A 27 12.59 -0.70 -5.43
CA LYS A 27 13.40 -1.61 -4.62
C LYS A 27 12.62 -2.85 -4.21
N VAL A 28 11.45 -2.70 -3.58
CA VAL A 28 10.69 -3.87 -3.11
C VAL A 28 10.16 -4.72 -4.26
N LEU A 29 9.88 -4.13 -5.43
CA LEU A 29 9.46 -4.86 -6.61
C LEU A 29 10.60 -5.67 -7.21
N ILE A 30 11.78 -5.08 -7.39
CA ILE A 30 12.96 -5.76 -7.95
C ILE A 30 13.46 -6.89 -7.05
N GLU A 31 13.37 -6.72 -5.72
CA GLU A 31 13.71 -7.76 -4.74
C GLU A 31 12.64 -8.88 -4.64
N GLY A 32 11.52 -8.74 -5.35
CA GLY A 32 10.42 -9.69 -5.31
C GLY A 32 10.71 -11.03 -5.98
N ASP A 33 9.89 -12.03 -5.65
CA ASP A 33 9.96 -13.38 -6.23
C ASP A 33 8.71 -13.64 -7.08
N ASP A 34 8.87 -13.58 -8.40
CA ASP A 34 7.78 -13.73 -9.37
C ASP A 34 7.31 -15.18 -9.53
N ASN A 35 7.91 -16.14 -8.82
CA ASN A 35 7.38 -17.51 -8.74
C ASN A 35 6.13 -17.63 -7.87
N TYR A 36 5.76 -16.57 -7.14
CA TYR A 36 4.63 -16.54 -6.24
C TYR A 36 3.69 -15.37 -6.56
N ASN A 37 2.41 -15.52 -6.19
CA ASN A 37 1.51 -14.39 -6.18
C ASN A 37 1.93 -13.45 -5.04
N ASN A 38 2.11 -12.18 -5.35
CA ASN A 38 2.55 -11.16 -4.41
C ASN A 38 1.52 -10.04 -4.30
N SER A 39 1.64 -9.22 -3.26
CA SER A 39 0.86 -8.01 -3.09
C SER A 39 1.67 -7.00 -2.30
N LEU A 40 1.62 -5.73 -2.72
CA LEU A 40 2.21 -4.64 -1.96
C LEU A 40 1.31 -4.30 -0.78
N VAL A 41 1.93 -4.06 0.36
CA VAL A 41 1.23 -3.64 1.57
C VAL A 41 1.93 -2.46 2.20
N ILE A 42 1.14 -1.56 2.78
CA ILE A 42 1.64 -0.49 3.63
C ILE A 42 1.29 -0.84 5.06
N ASP A 43 2.28 -0.94 5.94
CA ASP A 43 2.03 -1.18 7.36
C ASP A 43 1.53 0.10 8.07
N PHE A 44 1.11 -0.03 9.33
CA PHE A 44 0.60 1.11 10.10
C PHE A 44 1.66 2.19 10.41
N ASN A 45 2.95 1.89 10.20
CA ASN A 45 4.04 2.84 10.35
C ASN A 45 4.40 3.53 9.02
N GLY A 46 3.70 3.24 7.93
CA GLY A 46 3.91 3.83 6.62
C GLY A 46 5.00 3.16 5.77
N ASN A 47 5.50 1.98 6.16
CA ASN A 47 6.50 1.28 5.36
C ASN A 47 5.85 0.40 4.29
N LEU A 48 6.45 0.42 3.10
CA LEU A 48 6.05 -0.43 1.98
C LEU A 48 6.74 -1.79 2.08
N HIS A 49 5.98 -2.85 1.85
CA HIS A 49 6.50 -4.22 1.77
C HIS A 49 5.88 -4.96 0.59
N LEU A 50 6.65 -5.83 -0.05
CA LEU A 50 6.12 -6.89 -0.89
C LEU A 50 5.91 -8.15 -0.04
N LYS A 51 4.70 -8.70 -0.05
CA LYS A 51 4.36 -9.92 0.68
C LYS A 51 3.75 -10.94 -0.26
N ARG A 52 3.94 -12.22 0.04
CA ARG A 52 3.16 -13.29 -0.61
C ARG A 52 1.68 -13.02 -0.38
N PHE A 53 0.87 -13.26 -1.39
CA PHE A 53 -0.54 -12.89 -1.37
C PHE A 53 -1.29 -13.48 -0.18
N ASN A 54 -1.00 -14.74 0.18
CA ASN A 54 -1.66 -15.40 1.32
C ASN A 54 -1.39 -14.68 2.66
N ASP A 55 -0.19 -14.11 2.84
CA ASP A 55 0.16 -13.33 4.03
C ASP A 55 -0.48 -11.94 3.96
N ALA A 56 -0.47 -11.31 2.79
CA ALA A 56 -1.03 -9.98 2.55
C ALA A 56 -2.55 -9.93 2.73
N LYS A 57 -3.27 -10.96 2.26
CA LYS A 57 -4.74 -11.03 2.23
C LYS A 57 -5.35 -10.82 3.61
N HIS A 58 -4.78 -11.47 4.62
CA HIS A 58 -5.30 -11.45 5.99
C HIS A 58 -4.46 -10.64 6.97
N GLY A 59 -3.31 -10.12 6.55
CA GLY A 59 -2.40 -9.39 7.44
C GLY A 59 -2.93 -8.02 7.92
N PRO A 60 -2.44 -7.55 9.07
CA PRO A 60 -2.80 -6.26 9.68
C PRO A 60 -2.04 -5.11 9.01
N TYR A 61 -2.47 -4.75 7.81
CA TYR A 61 -1.87 -3.69 6.99
C TYR A 61 -2.86 -2.53 6.82
N ALA A 62 -2.33 -1.32 6.75
CA ALA A 62 -3.08 -0.12 6.45
C ALA A 62 -3.63 -0.16 5.02
N VAL A 63 -2.79 -0.58 4.07
CA VAL A 63 -3.14 -0.68 2.65
C VAL A 63 -2.69 -2.02 2.11
N ARG A 64 -3.51 -2.62 1.25
CA ARG A 64 -3.13 -3.76 0.39
C ARG A 64 -3.44 -3.42 -1.05
N PHE A 65 -2.46 -3.57 -1.93
CA PHE A 65 -2.65 -3.42 -3.37
C PHE A 65 -3.18 -4.73 -4.00
N GLU A 66 -3.68 -4.66 -5.24
CA GLU A 66 -4.04 -5.83 -6.03
C GLU A 66 -2.89 -6.82 -6.13
N THR A 67 -3.26 -8.05 -6.43
CA THR A 67 -2.36 -9.19 -6.55
C THR A 67 -1.52 -9.06 -7.81
N PHE A 68 -0.20 -9.12 -7.65
CA PHE A 68 0.70 -9.45 -8.74
C PHE A 68 0.71 -10.96 -8.93
N VAL A 69 0.13 -11.41 -10.04
CA VAL A 69 0.08 -12.84 -10.40
C VAL A 69 1.47 -13.31 -10.79
N ALA A 70 1.86 -14.49 -10.29
CA ALA A 70 3.15 -15.12 -10.56
C ALA A 70 3.42 -15.28 -12.07
N GLY A 71 4.67 -15.04 -12.47
CA GLY A 71 5.16 -15.23 -13.84
C GLY A 71 4.78 -14.13 -14.82
N ASN A 72 4.12 -13.05 -14.37
CA ASN A 72 3.73 -11.94 -15.23
C ASN A 72 4.78 -10.82 -15.29
N GLY A 73 5.92 -10.96 -14.61
CA GLY A 73 7.01 -9.98 -14.65
C GLY A 73 6.69 -8.66 -13.94
N TYR A 74 5.70 -8.65 -13.04
CA TYR A 74 5.40 -7.48 -12.21
C TYR A 74 6.46 -7.23 -11.14
N VAL A 75 7.13 -8.29 -10.69
CA VAL A 75 8.15 -8.26 -9.64
C VAL A 75 9.39 -9.05 -10.07
N GLY A 76 10.46 -8.95 -9.28
CA GLY A 76 11.74 -9.63 -9.49
C GLY A 76 12.69 -8.87 -10.40
N SER A 77 13.95 -9.32 -10.43
CA SER A 77 15.04 -8.65 -11.13
C SER A 77 14.87 -8.55 -12.66
N ALA A 78 13.94 -9.33 -13.23
CA ALA A 78 13.59 -9.29 -14.63
C ALA A 78 12.39 -8.37 -14.95
N SER A 79 11.77 -7.75 -13.93
CA SER A 79 10.64 -6.85 -14.13
C SER A 79 11.05 -5.62 -14.92
N SER A 80 10.20 -5.20 -15.86
CA SER A 80 10.38 -3.95 -16.61
C SER A 80 9.98 -2.71 -15.81
N LEU A 81 9.29 -2.89 -14.67
CA LEU A 81 8.74 -1.83 -13.83
C LEU A 81 7.81 -0.84 -14.57
N SER A 82 7.29 -1.19 -15.75
CA SER A 82 6.47 -0.28 -16.57
C SER A 82 5.11 0.09 -15.95
N HIS A 83 4.69 -0.61 -14.89
CA HIS A 83 3.44 -0.39 -14.16
C HIS A 83 3.60 0.53 -12.93
N THR A 84 4.83 0.89 -12.56
CA THR A 84 5.12 1.49 -11.25
C THR A 84 4.45 2.84 -11.04
N GLU A 85 4.27 3.65 -12.09
CA GLU A 85 3.58 4.95 -11.98
C GLU A 85 2.16 4.78 -11.43
N ASN A 86 1.34 3.94 -12.07
CA ASN A 86 -0.03 3.68 -11.63
C ASN A 86 -0.08 2.97 -10.27
N THR A 87 0.84 2.03 -10.04
CA THR A 87 0.97 1.33 -8.76
C THR A 87 1.29 2.32 -7.63
N TYR A 88 2.21 3.25 -7.86
CA TYR A 88 2.62 4.26 -6.90
C TYR A 88 1.47 5.21 -6.55
N LEU A 89 0.77 5.72 -7.56
CA LEU A 89 -0.42 6.57 -7.35
C LEU A 89 -1.52 5.84 -6.56
N SER A 90 -1.73 4.55 -6.85
CA SER A 90 -2.69 3.71 -6.12
C SER A 90 -2.31 3.55 -4.65
N LEU A 91 -1.02 3.35 -4.36
CA LEU A 91 -0.50 3.24 -3.00
C LEU A 91 -0.66 4.55 -2.22
N LEU A 92 -0.33 5.70 -2.84
CA LEU A 92 -0.52 7.01 -2.22
C LEU A 92 -2.00 7.29 -1.93
N ASP A 93 -2.89 6.99 -2.88
CA ASP A 93 -4.33 7.15 -2.68
C ASP A 93 -4.89 6.25 -1.57
N GLY A 94 -4.42 5.00 -1.52
CA GLY A 94 -4.75 4.07 -0.45
C GLY A 94 -4.25 4.57 0.91
N TRP A 95 -3.03 5.09 0.96
CA TRP A 95 -2.43 5.61 2.18
C TRP A 95 -3.17 6.84 2.69
N LEU A 96 -3.46 7.80 1.81
CA LEU A 96 -4.28 8.96 2.12
C LEU A 96 -5.65 8.57 2.69
N SER A 97 -6.30 7.57 2.08
CA SER A 97 -7.58 7.06 2.55
C SER A 97 -7.48 6.46 3.95
N HIS A 98 -6.41 5.70 4.22
CA HIS A 98 -6.16 5.16 5.55
C HIS A 98 -5.94 6.26 6.59
N LEU A 99 -5.13 7.28 6.26
CA LEU A 99 -4.84 8.38 7.19
C LEU A 99 -6.11 9.16 7.58
N LYS A 100 -7.05 9.32 6.65
CA LYS A 100 -8.34 9.99 6.89
C LYS A 100 -9.41 9.10 7.54
N GLY A 101 -9.38 7.80 7.30
CA GLY A 101 -10.47 6.87 7.63
C GLY A 101 -10.15 5.82 8.69
N HIS A 102 -8.90 5.72 9.15
CA HIS A 102 -8.37 4.79 10.15
C HIS A 102 -8.52 3.27 9.87
N ASP A 103 -9.34 2.86 8.90
CA ASP A 103 -9.58 1.46 8.51
C ASP A 103 -8.58 0.93 7.46
N LYS A 104 -8.52 -0.40 7.31
CA LYS A 104 -7.74 -1.09 6.25
C LYS A 104 -8.31 -0.76 4.86
N VAL A 105 -7.42 -0.42 3.93
CA VAL A 105 -7.76 0.00 2.57
C VAL A 105 -7.28 -1.01 1.52
N TYR A 106 -8.12 -1.25 0.52
CA TYR A 106 -7.78 -2.00 -0.69
C TYR A 106 -7.70 -1.07 -1.90
N ARG A 107 -6.73 -1.31 -2.79
CA ARG A 107 -6.58 -0.60 -4.07
C ARG A 107 -6.09 -1.52 -5.18
N ASP A 108 -6.64 -1.32 -6.37
CA ASP A 108 -6.30 -2.00 -7.62
C ASP A 108 -6.03 -1.00 -8.77
N TYR A 109 -6.51 0.25 -8.62
CA TYR A 109 -6.26 1.34 -9.56
C TYR A 109 -6.11 2.69 -8.83
N PRO A 110 -5.43 3.67 -9.45
CA PRO A 110 -5.31 5.00 -8.88
C PRO A 110 -6.64 5.77 -9.00
N SER A 111 -6.82 6.74 -8.11
CA SER A 111 -7.89 7.74 -8.28
C SER A 111 -7.52 8.75 -9.37
N SER A 112 -8.39 9.71 -9.64
CA SER A 112 -8.12 10.78 -10.63
C SER A 112 -7.16 11.87 -10.12
N LYS A 113 -6.60 11.72 -8.92
CA LYS A 113 -5.71 12.73 -8.32
C LYS A 113 -4.29 12.61 -8.86
N SER A 114 -3.64 13.75 -9.06
CA SER A 114 -2.22 13.78 -9.41
C SER A 114 -1.35 13.37 -8.22
N LYS A 115 -0.09 13.01 -8.50
CA LYS A 115 0.94 12.73 -7.49
C LYS A 115 1.08 13.89 -6.51
N GLU A 116 1.14 15.12 -7.01
CA GLU A 116 1.32 16.34 -6.21
C GLU A 116 0.13 16.55 -5.27
N GLN A 117 -1.09 16.37 -5.77
CA GLN A 117 -2.30 16.47 -4.96
C GLN A 117 -2.32 15.43 -3.84
N LEU A 118 -1.97 14.18 -4.15
CA LEU A 118 -1.91 13.10 -3.17
C LEU A 118 -0.87 13.39 -2.08
N LEU A 119 0.35 13.78 -2.46
CA LEU A 119 1.42 14.10 -1.51
C LEU A 119 1.05 15.29 -0.62
N GLN A 120 0.46 16.35 -1.19
CA GLN A 120 0.00 17.51 -0.43
C GLN A 120 -1.08 17.12 0.58
N GLU A 121 -2.09 16.36 0.17
CA GLU A 121 -3.17 15.94 1.06
C GLU A 121 -2.71 14.97 2.16
N ILE A 122 -1.75 14.09 1.85
CA ILE A 122 -1.12 13.22 2.87
C ILE A 122 -0.39 14.08 3.90
N GLN A 123 0.37 15.10 3.47
CA GLN A 123 1.07 15.98 4.39
C GLN A 123 0.11 16.71 5.35
N ILE A 124 -1.03 17.19 4.82
CA ILE A 124 -2.08 17.83 5.62
C ILE A 124 -2.65 16.81 6.61
N ALA A 125 -3.08 15.65 6.12
CA ALA A 125 -3.67 14.61 6.96
C ALA A 125 -2.73 14.22 8.10
N LEU A 126 -1.42 14.08 7.85
CA LEU A 126 -0.41 13.76 8.87
C LEU A 126 -0.23 14.86 9.92
N ASN A 127 -0.47 16.12 9.59
CA ASN A 127 -0.36 17.24 10.54
C ASN A 127 -1.57 17.31 11.48
N ASP A 128 -2.70 16.72 11.07
CA ASP A 128 -3.94 16.67 11.84
C ASP A 128 -4.03 15.43 12.75
N LEU A 129 -2.98 14.59 12.81
CA LEU A 129 -2.91 13.35 13.61
C LEU A 129 -2.32 13.51 15.01
#